data_AF-A0A1T4VAB2-F1
#
_entry.id   AF-A0A1T4VAB2-F1
#
_cell.length_a   1.000
_cell.length_b   1.000
_cell.length_c   1.000
_cell.angle_alpha   90.00
_cell.angle_beta   90.00
_cell.angle_gamma   90.00
#
_symmetry.space_group_name_H-M   'P 1'
#
loop_
_entity.id
_entity.type
_entity.pdbx_description
1 polymer ?
#
loop_
_entity_poly.entity_id
_entity_poly.type
_entity_poly.pdbx_seq_one_letter_code
_entity_poly.pdbx_strand_id
1 'polypeptide(L)' 'MKDIKEILFSILEDIHPEIDFRTESRNFVSSGILVSFDILQIIDDIEKSFNIKISGLDFIPENFSSIQSIENLVNSKIKE' A
#
# COMPACT_ATOMS: atom_id res chain seq x y z
N MET A 1 0.14 9.21 -18.07
CA MET A 1 0.70 9.25 -16.70
C MET A 1 0.24 7.95 -16.06
N LYS A 2 1.14 7.13 -15.49
CA LYS A 2 0.67 5.96 -14.72
C LYS A 2 0.06 6.49 -13.43
N ASP A 3 -1.23 6.26 -13.23
CA ASP A 3 -1.92 6.61 -12.01
C ASP A 3 -1.30 5.88 -10.81
N ILE A 4 -1.05 6.58 -9.70
CA ILE A 4 -0.47 6.00 -8.48
C ILE A 4 -1.28 4.77 -8.04
N LYS A 5 -2.61 4.88 -8.10
CA LYS A 5 -3.52 3.77 -7.80
C LYS A 5 -3.24 2.49 -8.60
N GLU A 6 -2.95 2.60 -9.89
CA GLU A 6 -2.71 1.42 -10.74
C GLU A 6 -1.42 0.68 -10.35
N ILE A 7 -0.39 1.43 -9.97
CA ILE A 7 0.86 0.84 -9.46
C ILE A 7 0.60 0.17 -8.10
N LEU A 8 -0.15 0.83 -7.22
CA LEU A 8 -0.51 0.25 -5.92
C LEU A 8 -1.34 -1.02 -6.05
N PHE A 9 -2.30 -1.07 -6.98
CA PHE A 9 -3.03 -2.30 -7.27
C PHE A 9 -2.10 -3.41 -7.75
N SER A 10 -1.17 -3.11 -8.65
CA SER A 10 -0.21 -4.12 -9.13
C SER A 10 0.63 -4.69 -7.97
N ILE A 11 1.13 -3.83 -7.08
CA ILE A 11 1.92 -4.27 -5.90
C ILE A 11 1.07 -5.15 -4.97
N LEU A 12 -0.18 -4.77 -4.72
CA LEU A 12 -1.06 -5.55 -3.86
C LEU A 12 -1.47 -6.89 -4.49
N GLU A 13 -1.74 -6.91 -5.79
CA GLU A 13 -2.05 -8.12 -6.58
C GLU A 13 -0.82 -9.06 -6.68
N ASP A 14 0.40 -8.54 -6.68
CA ASP A 14 1.62 -9.35 -6.63
C ASP A 14 1.80 -10.07 -5.28
N ILE A 15 1.35 -9.45 -4.18
CA ILE A 15 1.46 -10.00 -2.82
C ILE A 15 0.30 -10.93 -2.50
N HIS A 16 -0.93 -10.53 -2.82
CA HIS A 16 -2.16 -11.30 -2.63
C HIS A 16 -2.94 -11.41 -3.96
N PRO A 17 -2.48 -12.27 -4.89
CA PRO A 17 -3.15 -12.47 -6.17
C PRO A 17 -4.56 -13.06 -6.02
N GLU A 18 -4.86 -13.67 -4.87
CA GLU A 18 -6.18 -14.21 -4.55
C GLU A 18 -7.23 -13.15 -4.16
N ILE A 19 -6.83 -11.88 -3.99
CA ILE A 19 -7.70 -10.80 -3.51
C ILE A 19 -7.82 -9.70 -4.56
N ASP A 20 -9.05 -9.35 -4.92
CA ASP A 20 -9.32 -8.22 -5.80
C ASP A 20 -9.46 -6.91 -5.00
N PHE A 21 -8.33 -6.23 -4.82
CA PHE A 21 -8.27 -4.95 -4.10
C PHE A 21 -9.05 -3.82 -4.78
N ARG A 22 -9.42 -3.96 -6.07
CA ARG A 22 -10.19 -2.94 -6.81
C ARG A 22 -11.65 -2.94 -6.38
N THR A 23 -12.15 -4.08 -5.91
CA THR A 23 -13.53 -4.24 -5.42
C THR A 23 -13.61 -4.37 -3.90
N GLU A 24 -12.48 -4.62 -3.23
CA GLU A 24 -12.41 -4.76 -1.78
C GLU A 24 -12.68 -3.42 -1.07
N SER A 25 -13.74 -3.42 -0.26
CA SER A 25 -14.21 -2.26 0.50
C SER A 25 -13.91 -2.38 1.99
N ARG A 26 -13.51 -3.58 2.45
CA ARG A 26 -13.16 -3.82 3.85
C ARG A 26 -11.80 -3.23 4.17
N ASN A 27 -11.58 -2.94 5.45
CA ASN A 27 -10.27 -2.53 5.94
C ASN A 27 -9.31 -3.71 5.81
N PHE A 28 -8.22 -3.54 5.07
CA PHE A 28 -7.30 -4.63 4.74
C PHE A 28 -6.62 -5.19 6.00
N VAL A 29 -6.24 -4.32 6.93
CA VAL A 29 -5.56 -4.75 8.16
C VAL A 29 -6.54 -5.33 9.17
N SER A 30 -7.66 -4.64 9.44
CA SER A 30 -8.66 -5.13 10.42
C SER A 30 -9.37 -6.42 9.98
N SER A 31 -9.47 -6.65 8.67
CA SER A 31 -10.03 -7.90 8.13
C SER A 31 -9.03 -9.05 8.12
N GLY A 32 -7.77 -8.79 8.49
CA GLY A 32 -6.68 -9.77 8.43
C GLY A 32 -6.25 -10.13 7.01
N ILE A 33 -6.56 -9.28 6.03
CA ILE A 33 -6.11 -9.43 4.64
C ILE A 33 -4.62 -9.13 4.56
N LEU A 34 -4.22 -7.95 5.05
CA LEU A 34 -2.82 -7.56 5.17
C LEU A 34 -2.36 -7.78 6.61
N VAL A 35 -1.35 -8.61 6.78
CA VAL A 35 -0.65 -8.79 8.04
C VAL A 35 0.66 -7.99 8.06
N SER A 36 1.29 -7.93 9.24
CA SER A 36 2.53 -7.15 9.44
C SER A 36 3.66 -7.46 8.44
N PHE A 37 3.74 -8.69 7.94
CA PHE A 37 4.73 -9.06 6.93
C PHE A 37 4.42 -8.45 5.56
N ASP A 38 3.16 -8.50 5.13
CA ASP A 38 2.72 -7.93 3.86
C ASP A 38 2.94 -6.42 3.84
N ILE A 39 2.68 -5.75 4.97
CA ILE A 39 2.96 -4.31 5.11
C ILE A 39 4.43 -3.99 4.82
N LEU A 40 5.37 -4.79 5.34
CA LEU A 40 6.80 -4.58 5.09
C LEU A 40 7.15 -4.77 3.60
N GLN A 41 6.54 -5.75 2.95
CA GLN A 41 6.77 -6.02 1.53
C GLN A 41 6.17 -4.92 0.64
N ILE A 42 4.93 -4.49 0.92
CA ILE A 42 4.28 -3.36 0.23
C ILE A 42 5.16 -2.11 0.32
N ILE A 43 5.71 -1.82 1.49
CA ILE A 43 6.58 -0.66 1.70
C ILE A 43 7.83 -0.75 0.84
N ASP A 44 8.54 -1.88 0.85
CA ASP A 44 9.75 -2.08 0.06
C ASP A 44 9.46 -1.94 -1.45
N ASP A 45 8.34 -2.47 -1.94
CA ASP A 45 7.93 -2.34 -3.34
C ASP A 45 7.50 -0.93 -3.72
N ILE A 46 6.82 -0.20 -2.82
CA ILE A 46 6.47 1.21 -3.00
C ILE A 46 7.73 2.07 -3.04
N GLU A 47 8.67 1.88 -2.09
CA GLU A 47 9.93 2.63 -2.04
C GLU A 47 10.72 2.47 -3.34
N LYS A 48 10.80 1.25 -3.87
CA LYS A 48 11.45 0.98 -5.17
C LYS A 48 10.70 1.56 -6.35
N SER A 49 9.37 1.44 -6.38
CA SER A 49 8.53 1.85 -7.51
C SER A 49 8.45 3.36 -7.67
N PHE A 50 8.39 4.08 -6.55
CA PHE A 50 8.25 5.55 -6.53
C PHE A 50 9.56 6.26 -6.17
N ASN A 51 10.62 5.51 -5.86
CA ASN A 51 11.92 6.04 -5.42
C ASN A 51 11.79 6.99 -4.22
N ILE A 52 10.94 6.61 -3.25
CA ILE A 52 10.69 7.33 -1.99
C ILE A 52 11.25 6.56 -0.80
N LYS A 53 11.26 7.19 0.38
CA LYS A 53 11.54 6.52 1.65
C LYS A 53 10.39 6.68 2.62
N ILE A 54 9.96 5.57 3.21
CA ILE A 54 8.92 5.51 4.22
C ILE A 54 9.61 5.29 5.57
N SER A 55 9.37 6.20 6.51
CA SER A 55 9.98 6.09 7.83
C SER A 55 9.23 5.06 8.67
N GLY A 56 9.91 4.43 9.64
CA GLY A 56 9.25 3.48 10.56
C GLY A 56 8.11 4.09 11.39
N LEU A 57 8.01 5.42 11.46
CA LEU A 57 6.88 6.13 12.06
C LEU A 57 5.60 6.05 11.22
N ASP A 58 5.75 5.86 9.90
CA ASP A 58 4.64 5.69 8.96
C ASP A 58 4.17 4.22 8.88
N PHE A 59 4.82 3.30 9.61
CA PHE A 59 4.50 1.87 9.67
C PHE A 59 3.32 1.62 10.63
N ILE A 60 2.21 2.29 10.36
CA ILE A 60 0.98 2.17 11.14
C ILE A 60 -0.12 1.49 10.31
N PRO A 61 -0.89 0.55 10.89
CA PRO A 61 -2.01 -0.13 10.24
C PRO A 61 -2.97 0.81 9.48
N GLU A 62 -3.17 2.00 10.02
CA GLU A 62 -4.06 3.03 9.47
C GLU A 62 -3.64 3.45 8.06
N ASN A 63 -2.33 3.51 7.78
CA ASN A 63 -1.81 3.85 6.46
C ASN A 63 -2.03 2.73 5.41
N PHE A 64 -2.25 1.49 5.86
CA PHE A 64 -2.45 0.32 5.00
C PHE A 64 -3.88 -0.22 5.08
N SER A 65 -4.78 0.52 5.72
CA SER A 65 -6.18 0.13 5.92
C SER A 65 -6.99 0.05 4.62
N SER A 66 -6.60 0.80 3.60
CA SER A 66 -7.28 0.84 2.30
C SER A 66 -6.32 1.34 1.21
N ILE A 67 -6.68 1.13 -0.07
CA ILE A 67 -5.90 1.66 -1.20
C ILE A 67 -5.75 3.17 -1.13
N GLN A 68 -6.77 3.88 -0.65
CA GLN A 68 -6.76 5.34 -0.53
C GLN A 68 -5.79 5.79 0.57
N SER A 69 -5.69 5.04 1.67
CA SER A 69 -4.74 5.31 2.75
C SER A 69 -3.30 5.16 2.26
N ILE A 70 -3.02 4.09 1.50
CA ILE A 70 -1.70 3.83 0.93
C ILE A 70 -1.35 4.92 -0.09
N GLU A 71 -2.29 5.27 -0.96
CA GLU A 71 -2.10 6.37 -1.91
C GLU A 71 -1.81 7.70 -1.21
N ASN A 72 -2.49 8.00 -0.10
CA ASN A 72 -2.24 9.23 0.67
C ASN A 72 -0.83 9.22 1.27
N LEU A 73 -0.37 8.07 1.80
CA LEU A 73 0.99 7.92 2.30
C LEU A 73 2.01 8.19 1.19
N VAL A 74 1.85 7.55 0.04
CA VAL A 74 2.75 7.73 -1.12
C VAL A 74 2.76 9.17 -1.60
N ASN A 75 1.59 9.79 -1.76
CA ASN A 75 1.49 11.20 -2.16
C ASN A 75 2.14 12.15 -1.16
N SER A 76 2.07 11.84 0.14
CA SER A 76 2.74 12.64 1.18
C SER A 76 4.26 12.60 0.98
N LYS A 77 4.82 11.44 0.66
CA LYS A 77 6.27 11.25 0.47
C LYS A 77 6.80 11.75 -0.86
N ILE A 78 6.01 11.70 -1.93
CA ILE A 78 6.43 12.24 -3.25
C ILE A 78 6.50 13.77 -3.23
N LYS A 79 5.71 14.42 -2.36
CA LYS A 79 5.69 15.89 -2.22
C LYS A 79 6.74 16.43 -1.25
N GLU A 80 7.44 15.55 -0.53
CA GLU A 80 8.52 15.88 0.40
C GLU A 80 9.84 16.14 -0.37
#